data_AF-A0A285UJS3-F1
#
_entry.id   AF-A0A285UJS3-F1
#
_cell.length_a   1.000
_cell.length_b   1.000
_cell.length_c   1.000
_cell.angle_alpha   90.00
_cell.angle_beta   90.00
_cell.angle_gamma   90.00
#
_symmetry.space_group_name_H-M   'P 1'
#
loop_
_entity.id
_entity.type
_entity.pdbx_description
1 polymer ?
#
loop_
_entity_poly.entity_id
_entity_poly.type
_entity_poly.pdbx_seq_one_letter_code
_entity_poly.pdbx_strand_id
1 'polypeptide(L)'
;MVKKKKSEVIDGYTIKYHADGNSIWSKGKIVDGQPDGYWEWYRTDGTIKRSGHFEEGEPVGEWITYDSEGEKYKTTNREKK
;
A
#
# COMPACT_ATOMS: atom_id res chain seq x y z
N MET A 1 26.88 0.87 2.25
CA MET A 1 26.05 0.26 3.32
C MET A 1 24.64 0.04 2.77
N VAL A 2 24.17 -1.20 2.66
CA VAL A 2 22.80 -1.49 2.21
C VAL A 2 21.86 -1.21 3.38
N LYS A 3 21.15 -0.07 3.35
CA LYS A 3 20.10 0.21 4.35
C LYS A 3 19.06 -0.91 4.24
N LYS A 4 18.96 -1.77 5.26
CA LYS A 4 17.95 -2.81 5.32
C LYS A 4 16.58 -2.14 5.31
N LYS A 5 15.73 -2.49 4.35
CA LYS A 5 14.35 -2.00 4.29
C LYS A 5 13.64 -2.45 5.57
N LYS A 6 13.12 -1.50 6.34
CA LYS A 6 12.37 -1.80 7.57
C LYS A 6 10.97 -2.27 7.16
N SER A 7 10.46 -3.31 7.80
CA SER A 7 9.07 -3.74 7.69
C SER A 7 8.59 -4.24 9.03
N GLU A 8 7.39 -3.84 9.44
CA GLU A 8 6.80 -4.15 10.73
C GLU A 8 5.42 -4.76 10.50
N VAL A 9 5.07 -5.79 11.27
CA VAL A 9 3.74 -6.39 11.24
C VAL A 9 3.05 -6.01 12.54
N ILE A 10 1.96 -5.25 12.44
CA ILE A 10 1.19 -4.74 13.57
C ILE A 10 -0.25 -5.18 13.38
N ASP A 11 -0.78 -5.97 14.29
CA ASP A 11 -2.18 -6.42 14.26
C ASP A 11 -2.57 -7.16 12.96
N GLY A 12 -1.61 -7.89 12.36
CA GLY A 12 -1.78 -8.58 11.07
C GLY A 12 -1.60 -7.68 9.84
N TYR A 13 -1.45 -6.36 10.01
CA TYR A 13 -1.10 -5.44 8.94
C TYR A 13 0.41 -5.35 8.78
N THR A 14 0.88 -5.59 7.56
CA THR A 14 2.27 -5.40 7.17
C THR A 14 2.50 -3.95 6.72
N ILE A 15 3.39 -3.27 7.41
CA ILE A 15 3.88 -1.93 7.09
C ILE A 15 5.29 -2.08 6.54
N LYS A 16 5.55 -1.55 5.36
CA LYS A 16 6.88 -1.46 4.76
C LYS A 16 7.31 -0.01 4.76
N TYR A 17 8.57 0.26 5.04
CA TYR A 17 9.14 1.60 5.06
C TYR A 17 10.03 1.84 3.84
N HIS A 18 10.16 3.11 3.47
CA HIS A 18 11.13 3.58 2.48
C HIS A 18 12.57 3.36 2.96
N ALA A 19 13.54 3.57 2.07
CA ALA A 19 14.96 3.39 2.38
C ALA A 19 15.49 4.39 3.42
N ASP A 20 14.77 5.48 3.70
CA ASP A 20 15.08 6.39 4.80
C ASP A 20 14.76 5.79 6.18
N GLY A 21 13.87 4.78 6.24
CA GLY A 21 13.51 4.06 7.46
C GLY A 21 12.47 4.75 8.35
N ASN A 22 12.00 5.93 7.97
CA ASN A 22 11.02 6.74 8.70
C ASN A 22 9.69 6.83 7.95
N SER A 23 9.71 7.00 6.62
CA SER A 23 8.52 7.14 5.80
C SER A 23 7.93 5.77 5.44
N ILE A 24 6.61 5.65 5.52
CA ILE A 24 5.88 4.42 5.16
C ILE A 24 5.86 4.31 3.63
N TRP A 25 6.26 3.18 3.08
CA TRP A 25 6.14 2.86 1.65
C TRP A 25 4.78 2.26 1.34
N SER A 26 4.34 1.29 2.15
CA SER A 26 3.05 0.64 1.96
C SER A 26 2.54 0.02 3.25
N LYS A 27 1.23 -0.04 3.40
CA LYS A 27 0.53 -0.69 4.51
C LYS A 27 -0.60 -1.55 3.95
N GLY A 28 -0.74 -2.77 4.46
CA GLY A 28 -1.87 -3.62 4.14
C GLY A 28 -1.73 -5.00 4.79
N LYS A 29 -2.79 -5.80 4.77
CA LYS A 29 -2.80 -7.12 5.41
C LYS A 29 -2.21 -8.17 4.47
N ILE A 30 -1.47 -9.12 5.04
CA ILE A 30 -1.01 -10.31 4.31
C ILE A 30 -1.65 -11.51 4.99
N VAL A 31 -2.44 -12.28 4.24
CA VAL A 31 -3.13 -13.50 4.67
C VAL A 31 -2.64 -14.63 3.78
N ASP A 32 -2.23 -15.75 4.37
CA ASP A 32 -1.68 -16.92 3.64
C ASP A 32 -0.53 -16.60 2.66
N GLY A 33 0.28 -15.57 2.98
CA GLY A 33 1.39 -15.12 2.15
C GLY A 33 0.99 -14.23 0.97
N GLN A 34 -0.30 -13.92 0.82
CA GLN A 34 -0.85 -13.07 -0.24
C GLN A 34 -1.39 -11.75 0.34
N PRO A 35 -1.31 -10.63 -0.40
CA PRO A 35 -1.94 -9.39 0.02
C PRO A 35 -3.46 -9.55 0.03
N ASP A 36 -4.08 -9.12 1.12
CA ASP A 36 -5.52 -9.24 1.37
C ASP A 36 -6.05 -7.97 2.05
N GLY A 37 -7.31 -7.63 1.80
CA GLY A 37 -7.98 -6.46 2.35
C GLY A 37 -7.46 -5.13 1.78
N TYR A 38 -7.58 -4.07 2.57
CA TYR A 38 -7.21 -2.72 2.15
C TYR A 38 -5.69 -2.51 2.16
N TRP A 39 -5.19 -1.90 1.08
CA TRP A 39 -3.80 -1.57 0.89
C TRP A 39 -3.61 -0.10 0.50
N GLU A 40 -2.60 0.50 1.09
CA GLU A 40 -2.22 1.89 0.90
C GLU A 40 -0.73 1.97 0.57
N TRP A 41 -0.36 2.87 -0.33
CA TRP A 41 1.03 3.21 -0.63
C TRP A 41 1.22 4.69 -0.39
N TYR A 42 2.32 5.05 0.27
CA TYR A 42 2.65 6.44 0.57
C TYR A 42 3.99 6.81 -0.05
N ARG A 43 4.14 8.10 -0.34
CA ARG A 43 5.40 8.67 -0.80
C ARG A 43 6.33 8.95 0.38
N THR A 44 7.58 9.31 0.08
CA THR A 44 8.56 9.69 1.09
C THR A 44 8.14 10.93 1.89
N ASP A 45 7.33 11.81 1.30
CA ASP A 45 6.76 13.00 1.94
C ASP A 45 5.54 12.71 2.83
N GLY A 46 5.01 11.48 2.80
CA GLY A 46 3.84 11.07 3.59
C GLY A 46 2.51 11.17 2.86
N THR A 47 2.43 11.81 1.69
CA THR A 47 1.20 11.79 0.88
C THR A 47 0.88 10.38 0.41
N ILE A 48 -0.41 10.05 0.40
CA ILE A 48 -0.86 8.81 -0.21
C ILE A 48 -0.62 8.88 -1.71
N LYS A 49 -0.02 7.82 -2.26
CA LYS A 49 0.25 7.67 -3.69
C LYS A 49 -0.88 6.87 -4.35
N ARG A 50 -1.35 5.85 -3.64
CA ARG A 50 -2.35 4.91 -4.16
C ARG A 50 -3.03 4.19 -3.00
N SER A 51 -4.28 3.79 -3.20
CA SER A 51 -4.97 2.85 -2.33
C SER A 51 -5.87 1.92 -3.12
N GLY A 52 -6.23 0.78 -2.53
CA GLY A 52 -7.18 -0.15 -3.11
C GLY A 52 -7.35 -1.39 -2.25
N HIS A 53 -8.13 -2.35 -2.72
CA HIS A 53 -8.29 -3.64 -2.06
C HIS A 53 -7.59 -4.75 -2.82
N PHE A 54 -7.12 -5.74 -2.08
CA PHE A 54 -6.75 -7.04 -2.60
C PHE A 54 -7.60 -8.13 -1.97
N GLU A 55 -7.81 -9.20 -2.71
CA GLU A 55 -8.48 -10.40 -2.26
C GLU A 55 -7.69 -11.58 -2.83
N GLU A 56 -7.17 -12.47 -1.98
CA GLU A 56 -6.39 -13.64 -2.41
C GLU A 56 -5.18 -13.28 -3.30
N GLY A 57 -4.56 -12.14 -3.06
CA GLY A 57 -3.45 -11.63 -3.86
C GLY A 57 -3.83 -10.87 -5.12
N GLU A 58 -5.11 -10.87 -5.49
CA GLU A 58 -5.63 -10.21 -6.68
C GLU A 58 -6.16 -8.82 -6.34
N PRO A 59 -5.82 -7.77 -7.11
CA PRO A 59 -6.30 -6.44 -6.83
C PRO A 59 -7.77 -6.29 -7.25
N VAL A 60 -8.64 -6.02 -6.29
CA VAL A 60 -10.10 -5.95 -6.47
C VAL A 60 -10.69 -4.60 -6.06
N GLY A 61 -11.89 -4.31 -6.56
CA GLY A 61 -12.69 -3.14 -6.22
C GLY A 61 -12.11 -1.83 -6.74
N GLU A 62 -12.39 -0.74 -6.03
CA GLU A 62 -11.96 0.60 -6.43
C GLU A 62 -10.49 0.86 -6.04
N TRP A 63 -9.69 1.20 -7.04
CA TRP A 63 -8.31 1.62 -6.87
C TRP A 63 -8.16 3.10 -7.17
N ILE A 64 -7.68 3.84 -6.19
CA ILE A 64 -7.52 5.29 -6.28
C ILE A 64 -6.02 5.57 -6.34
N THR A 65 -5.60 6.32 -7.35
CA THR A 65 -4.27 6.91 -7.46
C THR A 65 -4.41 8.39 -7.12
N TYR A 66 -3.49 8.87 -6.30
CA TYR A 66 -3.50 10.23 -5.82
C TYR A 66 -2.34 11.02 -6.43
N ASP A 67 -2.52 12.32 -6.64
CA ASP A 67 -1.47 13.20 -7.15
C ASP A 67 -0.45 13.56 -6.04
N SER A 68 0.50 14.45 -6.33
CA SER A 68 1.52 14.92 -5.37
C SER A 68 0.95 15.70 -4.18
N GLU A 69 -0.21 16.33 -4.31
CA GLU A 69 -0.91 17.06 -3.25
C GLU A 69 -1.77 16.12 -2.38
N GLY A 70 -1.92 14.86 -2.80
CA GLY A 70 -2.70 13.84 -2.10
C GLY A 70 -4.19 13.86 -2.47
N GLU A 71 -4.57 14.53 -3.56
CA GLU A 71 -5.93 14.52 -4.09
C GLU A 71 -6.15 13.34 -5.03
N LYS A 72 -7.42 12.92 -5.21
CA LYS A 72 -7.75 11.79 -6.08
C LYS A 72 -7.50 12.17 -7.54
N TYR A 73 -6.41 11.65 -8.11
CA TYR A 73 -6.05 11.87 -9.51
C TYR A 73 -6.80 10.93 -10.45
N LYS A 74 -6.88 9.64 -10.08
CA LYS A 74 -7.45 8.62 -10.95
C LYS A 74 -8.05 7.49 -10.15
N THR A 75 -9.29 7.16 -10.48
CA THR A 75 -9.95 5.96 -9.98
C THR A 75 -9.98 4.88 -11.06
N THR A 76 -9.76 3.63 -10.68
CA THR A 76 -9.79 2.47 -11.56
C THR A 76 -10.54 1.35 -10.85
N ASN A 77 -11.63 0.88 -11.43
CA ASN A 77 -12.33 -0.28 -10.89
C ASN A 77 -11.64 -1.56 -11.41
N ARG A 78 -11.30 -2.46 -10.50
CA ARG A 78 -10.76 -3.79 -10.80
C ARG A 78 -11.78 -4.82 -10.36
N GLU A 79 -12.64 -5.20 -11.28
CA GLU A 79 -13.62 -6.25 -11.03
C GLU A 79 -12.91 -7.60 -11.08
N LYS A 80 -13.14 -8.45 -10.07
CA LYS A 80 -12.72 -9.85 -10.07
C LYS A 80 -13.53 -10.53 -11.16
N LYS A 81 -12.86 -11.03 -12.22
CA LYS A 81 -13.52 -11.70 -13.34
C LYS A 81 -13.73 -13.18 -13.05
#